data_AF-A0A918B4R7-F1
#
_entry.id   AF-A0A918B4R7-F1
#
_cell.length_a   1.000
_cell.length_b   1.000
_cell.length_c   1.000
_cell.angle_alpha   90.00
_cell.angle_beta   90.00
_cell.angle_gamma   90.00
#
_symmetry.space_group_name_H-M   'P 1'
#
loop_
_entity.id
_entity.type
_entity.pdbx_description
1 polymer ?
#
loop_
_entity_poly.entity_id
_entity_poly.type
_entity_poly.pdbx_seq_one_letter_code
_entity_poly.pdbx_strand_id
1 'polypeptide(L)'
;MTEASYAEELEYLIEYARSAPLYFSPLRDAAETVAGKGSTEDQIQAATLRLISDMLDQGVRIGDMSPRKGEDVLPWNLSKEEALQRVAKEMRQYDNPIDFIDICWFTAP
;
A
#
# COMPACT_ATOMS: atom_id res chain seq x y z
N MET A 1 -15.89 -10.82 6.51
CA MET A 1 -14.78 -9.97 7.00
C MET A 1 -15.32 -9.09 8.11
N THR A 2 -14.57 -8.85 9.18
CA THR A 2 -15.00 -7.99 10.30
C THR A 2 -14.19 -6.70 10.31
N GLU A 3 -14.74 -5.62 10.86
CA GLU A 3 -13.99 -4.37 11.05
C GLU A 3 -12.74 -4.57 11.91
N ALA A 4 -12.75 -5.55 12.82
CA ALA A 4 -11.59 -5.91 13.63
C ALA A 4 -10.42 -6.41 12.76
N SER A 5 -10.68 -7.31 11.82
CA SER A 5 -9.64 -7.80 10.90
C SER A 5 -9.07 -6.70 10.01
N TYR A 6 -9.88 -5.71 9.62
CA TYR A 6 -9.40 -4.56 8.86
C TYR A 6 -8.45 -3.69 9.70
N ALA A 7 -8.84 -3.39 10.95
CA ALA A 7 -8.05 -2.57 11.85
C ALA A 7 -6.70 -3.22 12.18
N GLU A 8 -6.68 -4.53 12.41
CA GLU A 8 -5.46 -5.31 12.66
C GLU A 8 -4.48 -5.23 11.48
N GLU A 9 -4.97 -5.43 10.26
CA GLU A 9 -4.14 -5.34 9.05
C GLU A 9 -3.61 -3.91 8.81
N LEU A 10 -4.46 -2.89 9.02
CA LEU A 10 -4.03 -1.50 8.89
C LEU A 10 -2.97 -1.13 9.94
N GLU A 11 -3.16 -1.53 11.20
CA GLU A 11 -2.19 -1.30 12.27
C GLU A 11 -0.85 -1.99 11.96
N TYR A 12 -0.90 -3.25 11.53
CA TYR A 12 0.29 -3.99 11.10
C TYR A 12 1.08 -3.25 10.00
N LEU A 13 0.41 -2.76 8.96
CA LEU A 13 1.08 -2.04 7.86
C LEU A 13 1.71 -0.72 8.32
N ILE A 14 1.06 0.00 9.24
CA ILE A 14 1.58 1.25 9.80
C ILE A 14 2.81 0.96 10.67
N GLU A 15 2.75 -0.05 11.54
CA GLU A 15 3.88 -0.45 12.37
C GLU A 15 5.07 -0.91 11.52
N TYR A 16 4.80 -1.69 10.47
CA TYR A 16 5.83 -2.09 9.52
C TYR A 16 6.51 -0.88 8.91
N ALA A 17 5.73 0.08 8.37
CA ALA A 17 6.26 1.28 7.70
C ALA A 17 7.11 2.18 8.62
N ARG A 18 6.95 2.11 9.95
CA ARG A 18 7.81 2.78 10.94
C ARG A 18 9.14 2.06 11.16
N SER A 19 9.15 0.74 11.00
CA SER A 19 10.33 -0.09 11.26
C SER A 19 11.25 -0.24 10.05
N ALA A 20 10.67 -0.24 8.84
CA ALA A 20 11.36 -0.41 7.57
C ALA A 20 10.47 0.08 6.42
N PRO A 21 11.05 0.41 5.25
CA PRO A 21 10.26 0.63 4.05
C PRO A 21 9.37 -0.58 3.74
N LEU A 22 8.06 -0.33 3.70
CA LEU A 22 7.04 -1.32 3.35
C LEU A 22 6.94 -1.41 1.82
N TYR A 23 7.07 -2.63 1.31
CA TYR A 23 6.89 -2.97 -0.10
C TYR A 23 5.41 -3.24 -0.42
N PHE A 24 5.05 -3.27 -1.70
CA PHE A 24 3.67 -3.55 -2.11
C PHE A 24 3.19 -4.96 -1.71
N SER A 25 4.07 -5.96 -1.63
CA SER A 25 3.67 -7.35 -1.33
C SER A 25 2.99 -7.50 0.04
N PRO A 26 3.56 -7.03 1.17
CA PRO A 26 2.83 -7.03 2.45
C PRO A 26 1.49 -6.31 2.43
N LEU A 27 1.38 -5.20 1.68
CA LEU A 27 0.12 -4.49 1.48
C LEU A 27 -0.89 -5.33 0.69
N ARG A 28 -0.43 -6.07 -0.33
CA ARG A 28 -1.27 -6.98 -1.11
C ARG A 28 -1.80 -8.12 -0.25
N ASP A 29 -0.96 -8.74 0.57
CA ASP A 29 -1.37 -9.81 1.47
C ASP A 29 -2.44 -9.33 2.46
N ALA A 30 -2.24 -8.14 3.05
CA ALA A 30 -3.24 -7.48 3.89
C ALA A 30 -4.54 -7.19 3.12
N ALA A 31 -4.44 -6.70 1.89
CA ALA A 31 -5.61 -6.45 1.04
C ALA A 31 -6.38 -7.73 0.67
N GLU A 32 -5.69 -8.86 0.48
CA GLU A 32 -6.31 -10.17 0.24
C GLU A 32 -7.02 -10.69 1.51
N THR A 33 -6.40 -10.53 2.68
CA THR A 33 -7.02 -10.86 3.96
C THR A 33 -8.28 -10.03 4.21
N VAL A 34 -8.18 -8.71 3.96
CA VAL A 34 -9.31 -7.77 4.05
C VAL A 34 -10.38 -8.16 3.03
N ALA A 35 -10.06 -8.28 1.75
CA ALA A 35 -11.05 -8.63 0.73
C ALA A 35 -11.72 -9.98 1.04
N GLY A 36 -10.99 -10.91 1.65
CA GLY A 36 -11.49 -12.20 2.09
C GLY A 36 -11.34 -13.29 1.02
N LYS A 37 -11.48 -14.54 1.47
CA LYS A 37 -11.26 -15.72 0.62
C LYS A 37 -12.23 -15.75 -0.57
N GLY A 38 -11.68 -15.91 -1.77
CA GLY A 38 -12.44 -16.02 -3.02
C GLY A 38 -12.82 -14.68 -3.63
N SER A 39 -12.31 -13.56 -3.10
CA SER A 39 -12.51 -12.24 -3.67
C SER A 39 -11.85 -12.10 -5.04
N THR A 40 -12.47 -11.28 -5.89
CA THR A 40 -11.96 -10.96 -7.23
C THR A 40 -10.79 -9.99 -7.15
N GLU A 41 -10.03 -9.89 -8.24
CA GLU A 41 -8.95 -8.92 -8.36
C GLU A 41 -9.45 -7.48 -8.12
N ASP A 42 -10.60 -7.10 -8.68
CA ASP A 42 -11.19 -5.77 -8.46
C ASP A 42 -11.51 -5.51 -6.98
N GLN A 43 -11.97 -6.53 -6.25
CA GLN A 43 -12.25 -6.41 -4.81
C GLN A 43 -10.98 -6.26 -4.00
N ILE A 44 -9.91 -6.98 -4.38
CA ILE A 44 -8.61 -6.86 -3.73
C ILE A 44 -8.00 -5.48 -4.03
N GLN A 45 -8.05 -5.00 -5.28
CA GLN A 45 -7.58 -3.65 -5.62
C GLN A 45 -8.33 -2.55 -4.88
N ALA A 46 -9.65 -2.69 -4.70
CA ALA A 46 -10.44 -1.77 -3.88
C ALA A 46 -10.00 -1.79 -2.41
N ALA A 47 -9.71 -2.97 -1.85
CA ALA A 47 -9.18 -3.11 -0.50
C ALA A 47 -7.78 -2.48 -0.37
N THR A 48 -6.90 -2.69 -1.35
CA THR A 48 -5.57 -2.09 -1.44
C THR A 48 -5.64 -0.57 -1.41
N LEU A 49 -6.46 0.05 -2.28
CA LEU A 49 -6.59 1.51 -2.33
C LEU A 49 -7.15 2.08 -1.03
N ARG A 50 -8.07 1.34 -0.38
CA ARG A 50 -8.61 1.74 0.93
C ARG A 50 -7.53 1.70 2.01
N LEU A 51 -6.74 0.62 2.09
CA LEU A 51 -5.62 0.51 3.03
C LEU A 51 -4.59 1.63 2.79
N ILE A 52 -4.21 1.91 1.54
CA ILE A 52 -3.30 3.02 1.22
C ILE A 52 -3.89 4.35 1.69
N SER A 53 -5.17 4.63 1.41
CA SER A 53 -5.82 5.87 1.84
C SER A 53 -5.73 6.05 3.35
N ASP A 54 -6.08 5.01 4.11
CA ASP A 54 -6.12 5.07 5.57
C ASP A 54 -4.71 5.13 6.17
N MET A 55 -3.72 4.48 5.54
CA MET A 55 -2.29 4.63 5.90
C MET A 55 -1.80 6.08 5.71
N LEU A 56 -2.14 6.71 4.56
CA LEU A 56 -1.78 8.10 4.28
C LEU A 56 -2.45 9.07 5.28
N ASP A 57 -3.70 8.81 5.66
CA ASP A 57 -4.41 9.57 6.70
C ASP A 57 -3.76 9.43 8.09
N GLN A 58 -3.03 8.34 8.33
CA GLN A 58 -2.24 8.10 9.55
C GLN A 58 -0.79 8.62 9.46
N GLY A 59 -0.46 9.37 8.40
CA GLY A 59 0.85 10.02 8.25
C GLY A 59 1.94 9.13 7.63
N VAL A 60 1.58 7.94 7.14
CA VAL A 60 2.47 7.18 6.25
C VAL A 60 2.70 7.98 4.97
N ARG A 61 3.91 7.92 4.44
CA ARG A 61 4.31 8.55 3.19
C ARG A 61 4.48 7.49 2.13
N ILE A 62 3.96 7.76 0.94
CA ILE A 62 4.13 6.94 -0.27
C ILE A 62 5.20 7.56 -1.17
N GLY A 63 6.00 6.72 -1.81
CA GLY A 63 7.08 7.21 -2.65
C GLY A 63 7.78 6.13 -3.47
N ASP A 64 8.85 6.55 -4.14
CA ASP A 64 9.75 5.66 -4.86
C ASP A 64 10.89 5.22 -3.92
N MET A 65 11.46 4.04 -4.15
CA MET A 65 12.65 3.61 -3.40
C MET A 65 13.81 4.57 -3.66
N SER A 66 14.47 5.07 -2.60
CA SER A 66 15.63 5.94 -2.80
C SER A 66 16.85 5.11 -3.21
N PRO A 67 17.64 5.56 -4.20
CA PRO A 67 18.93 4.96 -4.50
C PRO A 67 20.02 5.36 -3.48
N ARG A 68 19.72 6.27 -2.54
CA ARG A 68 20.69 6.83 -1.58
C ARG A 68 20.66 6.08 -0.26
N LYS A 69 21.83 5.69 0.23
CA LYS A 69 22.00 5.03 1.52
C LYS A 69 21.57 5.97 2.66
N GLY A 70 20.56 5.56 3.45
CA GLY A 70 20.03 6.33 4.59
C GLY A 70 18.82 7.20 4.28
N GLU A 71 18.34 7.21 3.02
CA GLU A 71 17.01 7.67 2.66
C GLU A 71 16.24 6.42 2.23
N ASP A 72 15.17 6.04 2.91
CA ASP A 72 14.49 4.77 2.60
C ASP A 72 13.53 4.93 1.40
N VAL A 73 12.72 5.98 1.44
CA VAL A 73 11.69 6.28 0.43
C VAL A 73 11.77 7.76 0.07
N LEU A 74 11.74 8.06 -1.23
CA LEU A 74 11.58 9.41 -1.78
C LEU A 74 10.09 9.71 -1.90
N PRO A 75 9.51 10.52 -0.99
CA PRO A 75 8.08 10.75 -0.98
C PRO A 75 7.62 11.41 -2.29
N TRP A 76 6.49 10.94 -2.83
CA TRP A 76 5.87 11.60 -3.95
C TRP A 76 5.37 12.98 -3.51
N ASN A 77 5.65 14.00 -4.31
CA ASN A 77 5.07 15.34 -4.12
C ASN A 77 3.67 15.41 -4.75
N LEU A 78 2.78 14.55 -4.29
CA LEU A 78 1.40 14.39 -4.77
C LEU A 78 0.43 14.51 -3.58
N SER A 79 -0.79 14.98 -3.86
CA SER A 79 -1.90 14.83 -2.92
C SER A 79 -2.28 13.35 -2.72
N LYS A 80 -3.05 13.06 -1.66
CA LYS A 80 -3.57 11.71 -1.40
C LYS A 80 -4.36 11.18 -2.59
N GLU A 81 -5.23 12.02 -3.15
CA GLU A 81 -6.07 11.67 -4.29
C GLU A 81 -5.24 11.38 -5.55
N GLU A 82 -4.23 12.20 -5.83
CA GLU A 82 -3.32 11.97 -6.98
C GLU A 82 -2.49 10.69 -6.80
N ALA A 83 -1.99 10.43 -5.58
CA ALA A 83 -1.24 9.22 -5.28
C ALA A 83 -2.11 7.95 -5.46
N LEU A 84 -3.35 7.96 -4.93
CA LEU A 84 -4.30 6.86 -5.10
C LEU A 84 -4.67 6.65 -6.57
N GLN A 85 -4.86 7.72 -7.34
CA GLN A 85 -5.12 7.63 -8.78
C GLN A 85 -3.94 7.04 -9.54
N ARG A 86 -2.71 7.43 -9.17
CA ARG A 86 -1.47 6.87 -9.74
C ARG A 86 -1.39 5.37 -9.47
N VAL A 87 -1.54 4.94 -8.21
CA VAL A 87 -1.51 3.51 -7.85
C VAL A 87 -2.61 2.72 -8.57
N ALA A 88 -3.85 3.24 -8.60
CA ALA A 88 -4.96 2.60 -9.30
C ALA A 88 -4.71 2.50 -10.81
N LYS A 89 -4.02 3.47 -11.41
CA LYS A 89 -3.61 3.40 -12.82
C LYS A 89 -2.55 2.31 -13.01
N GLU A 90 -1.50 2.31 -12.20
CA GLU A 90 -0.37 1.39 -12.34
C GLU A 90 -0.79 -0.07 -12.08
N MET A 91 -1.62 -0.35 -11.07
CA MET A 91 -2.15 -1.71 -10.84
C MET A 91 -2.91 -2.29 -12.05
N ARG A 92 -3.55 -1.44 -12.87
CA ARG A 92 -4.24 -1.88 -14.09
C ARG A 92 -3.30 -2.13 -15.27
N GLN A 93 -2.03 -1.74 -15.16
CA GLN A 93 -1.04 -1.91 -16.22
C GLN A 93 -0.25 -3.22 -16.11
N TYR A 94 -0.23 -3.84 -14.93
CA TYR A 94 0.42 -5.14 -14.76
C TYR A 94 -0.59 -6.27 -14.86
N ASP A 95 -0.21 -7.30 -15.62
CA ASP A 95 -0.99 -8.53 -15.74
C ASP A 95 -0.75 -9.48 -14.55
N ASN A 96 0.38 -9.35 -13.86
CA ASN A 96 0.77 -10.18 -12.73
C ASN A 96 0.95 -9.33 -11.46
N PRO A 97 0.19 -9.62 -10.37
CA PRO A 97 0.30 -8.90 -9.10
C PRO A 97 1.70 -8.93 -8.47
N ILE A 98 2.56 -9.88 -8.84
CA ILE A 98 3.96 -9.90 -8.35
C ILE A 98 4.75 -8.67 -8.81
N ASP A 99 4.38 -8.10 -9.94
CA ASP A 99 5.04 -6.93 -10.53
C ASP A 99 4.61 -5.63 -9.83
N PHE A 100 3.62 -5.68 -8.94
CA PHE A 100 3.19 -4.53 -8.15
C PHE A 100 4.27 -4.04 -7.16
N ILE A 101 5.29 -4.87 -6.89
CA ILE A 101 6.42 -4.50 -6.04
C ILE A 101 7.13 -3.22 -6.52
N ASP A 102 7.05 -2.92 -7.82
CA ASP A 102 7.71 -1.77 -8.44
C ASP A 102 6.83 -0.50 -8.49
N ILE A 103 5.58 -0.56 -8.01
CA ILE A 103 4.65 0.57 -8.06
C ILE A 103 5.05 1.65 -7.06
N CYS A 104 5.19 1.26 -5.78
CA CYS A 104 5.44 2.20 -4.70
C CYS A 104 5.94 1.54 -3.42
N TRP A 105 6.51 2.37 -2.56
CA TRP A 105 6.99 2.04 -1.24
C TRP A 105 6.39 2.99 -0.21
N PHE A 106 6.35 2.54 1.04
CA PHE A 106 5.77 3.31 2.13
C PHE A 106 6.74 3.41 3.31
N THR A 107 6.75 4.57 3.96
CA THR A 107 7.54 4.83 5.16
C THR A 107 6.76 5.72 6.12
N ALA A 108 6.97 5.54 7.41
CA ALA A 108 6.41 6.38 8.45
C ALA A 108 7.53 6.90 9.36
N PRO A 109 7.39 8.13 9.90
CA PRO A 109 8.31 8.67 10.90
C PRO A 109 8.26 7.93 12.24
#